data_AF-A0A915CLW5-F1
#
_entry.id   AF-A0A915CLW5-F1
#
_cell.length_a   1.000
_cell.length_b   1.000
_cell.length_c   1.000
_cell.angle_alpha   90.00
_cell.angle_beta   90.00
_cell.angle_gamma   90.00
#
_symmetry.space_group_name_H-M   'P 1'
#
loop_
_entity.id
_entity.type
_entity.pdbx_description
1 polymer ?
#
loop_
_entity_poly.entity_id
_entity_poly.type
_entity_poly.pdbx_seq_one_letter_code
_entity_poly.pdbx_strand_id
1 'polypeptide(L)'
;MDESLMSDVELIQRHCEELFSLRDFVMEPQVISTLLAFFQAGGQPEKVIDMLASGYQGHGQFANLLGCWLSDLEMDENNKKQSTSSDLLTDAQTRIESCAVVRESFESTVSTMIAKIFFPESADKIFEMEGNEGIDWLPELISHQPWRKLIYDLAEHYPNCLMLNFAVKLISDAGFQHEISNVNTAAQQLDIFSRVFLSSIDQVLINCSKGVNSEAYQKTFSELMRVACHSEQTFLYTQVLLHVVSLKESGKLAAVCHHINQSLRLVFEKRGQDISSFYISMIQSDNDAIPSNIVQAMLTMIAKQTLNPADITQLYQAYFEPCPPPVELIRDPFFVNMLVDAIFSSGTPKINAEHRPKYIYLLAYATCVAETKRNGIRVQSKLELDSIRQQLNDMVNILDSSDDLLLSFSHLLQLIRRLSRRTSANPLCFDRPYCGYPSKPTFHCFKSTLPTL
;
A
#
# COMPACT_ATOMS: atom_id res chain seq x y z
N MET A 1 20.40 8.03 -58.85
CA MET A 1 20.39 9.51 -58.77
C MET A 1 20.22 9.83 -57.30
N ASP A 2 21.30 9.67 -56.55
CA ASP A 2 22.17 10.77 -56.08
C ASP A 2 21.49 11.62 -55.00
N GLU A 3 21.35 11.04 -53.81
CA GLU A 3 20.96 11.73 -52.56
C GLU A 3 22.08 12.62 -52.01
N SER A 4 23.23 12.74 -52.69
CA SER A 4 24.46 13.30 -52.13
C SER A 4 24.68 14.81 -52.35
N LEU A 5 23.71 15.54 -52.90
CA LEU A 5 23.86 16.97 -53.23
C LEU A 5 22.57 17.81 -53.12
N MET A 6 21.58 17.39 -52.32
CA MET A 6 20.46 18.28 -51.98
C MET A 6 20.91 19.31 -50.95
N SER A 7 20.63 20.58 -51.18
CA SER A 7 20.87 21.62 -50.18
C SER A 7 19.96 21.42 -48.97
N ASP A 8 20.40 21.82 -47.77
CA ASP A 8 19.60 21.72 -46.54
C ASP A 8 18.20 22.36 -46.71
N VAL A 9 18.11 23.41 -47.53
CA VAL A 9 16.87 24.11 -47.87
C VAL A 9 15.93 23.24 -48.70
N GLU A 10 16.44 22.50 -49.69
CA GLU A 10 15.63 21.59 -50.52
C GLU A 10 15.16 20.37 -49.73
N LEU A 11 15.95 19.89 -48.77
CA LEU A 11 15.54 18.82 -47.87
C LEU A 11 14.39 19.25 -46.95
N ILE A 12 14.47 20.47 -46.38
CA ILE A 12 13.39 21.04 -45.56
C ILE A 12 12.12 21.22 -46.39
N GLN A 13 12.22 21.77 -47.60
CA GLN A 13 11.06 21.93 -48.49
C GLN A 13 10.41 20.58 -48.80
N ARG A 14 11.19 19.57 -49.19
CA ARG A 14 10.67 18.25 -49.52
C ARG A 14 9.99 17.58 -48.32
N HIS A 15 10.58 17.69 -47.14
CA HIS A 15 9.99 17.15 -45.91
C HIS A 15 8.65 17.83 -45.58
N CYS A 16 8.58 19.15 -45.68
CA CYS A 16 7.32 19.88 -45.50
C CYS A 16 6.26 19.51 -46.55
N GLU A 17 6.66 19.32 -47.82
CA GLU A 17 5.76 18.88 -48.90
C GLU A 17 5.18 17.48 -48.62
N GLU A 18 6.00 16.56 -48.13
CA GLU A 18 5.55 15.24 -47.70
C GLU A 18 4.51 15.35 -46.57
N LEU A 19 4.75 16.23 -45.58
CA LEU A 19 3.81 16.48 -44.49
C LEU A 19 2.49 17.11 -44.96
N PHE A 20 2.54 18.13 -45.83
CA PHE A 20 1.33 18.77 -46.36
C PHE A 20 0.47 17.84 -47.23
N SER A 21 1.08 16.81 -47.82
CA SER A 21 0.37 15.79 -48.59
C SER A 21 -0.36 14.75 -47.73
N LEU A 22 -0.09 14.73 -46.42
CA LEU A 22 -0.80 13.86 -45.49
C LEU A 22 -2.27 14.27 -45.37
N ARG A 23 -3.12 13.26 -45.16
CA ARG A 23 -4.57 13.48 -45.05
C ARG A 23 -4.88 14.30 -43.81
N ASP A 24 -5.73 15.31 -43.99
CA ASP A 24 -6.19 16.21 -42.93
C ASP A 24 -5.05 16.89 -42.14
N PHE A 25 -3.84 17.01 -42.72
CA PHE A 25 -2.69 17.65 -42.05
C PHE A 25 -2.99 19.10 -41.63
N VAL A 26 -3.92 19.77 -42.31
CA VAL A 26 -4.40 21.12 -41.93
C VAL A 26 -4.98 21.19 -40.51
N MET A 27 -5.40 20.05 -39.95
CA MET A 27 -5.96 19.94 -38.59
C MET A 27 -4.91 19.57 -37.54
N GLU A 28 -3.67 19.26 -37.93
CA GLU A 28 -2.59 18.88 -37.01
C GLU A 28 -1.99 20.12 -36.31
N PRO A 29 -1.61 20.03 -35.01
CA PRO A 29 -1.14 21.17 -34.23
C PRO A 29 0.15 21.79 -34.79
N GLN A 30 0.99 21.00 -35.45
CA GLN A 30 2.25 21.41 -36.05
C GLN A 30 2.11 22.06 -37.43
N VAL A 31 0.90 22.22 -37.97
CA VAL A 31 0.72 22.80 -39.31
C VAL A 31 1.33 24.20 -39.41
N ILE A 32 1.17 25.03 -38.40
CA ILE A 32 1.65 26.43 -38.41
C ILE A 32 3.19 26.47 -38.37
N SER A 33 3.83 25.67 -37.51
CA SER A 33 5.29 25.62 -37.45
C SER A 33 5.89 25.07 -38.75
N THR A 34 5.24 24.08 -39.36
CA THR A 34 5.64 23.50 -40.65
C THR A 34 5.46 24.51 -41.80
N LEU A 35 4.38 25.30 -41.79
CA LEU A 35 4.17 26.40 -42.73
C LEU A 35 5.26 27.46 -42.63
N LEU A 36 5.60 27.88 -41.40
CA LEU A 36 6.65 28.86 -41.16
C LEU A 36 8.01 28.35 -41.67
N ALA A 37 8.36 27.09 -41.38
CA ALA A 37 9.60 26.48 -41.86
C ALA A 37 9.63 26.40 -43.39
N PHE A 38 8.52 26.04 -44.04
CA PHE A 38 8.42 25.98 -45.49
C PHE A 38 8.58 27.35 -46.16
N PHE A 39 7.98 28.40 -45.58
CA PHE A 39 8.12 29.77 -46.10
C PHE A 39 9.52 30.34 -45.86
N GLN A 40 10.15 30.04 -44.72
CA GLN A 40 11.54 30.41 -44.46
C GLN A 40 12.53 29.74 -45.43
N ALA A 41 12.20 28.53 -45.88
CA ALA A 41 12.96 27.82 -46.91
C ALA A 41 12.69 28.34 -48.34
N GLY A 42 11.82 29.34 -48.54
CA GLY A 42 11.53 29.92 -49.86
C GLY A 42 10.46 29.15 -50.67
N GLY A 43 9.64 28.34 -50.01
CA GLY A 43 8.57 27.58 -50.65
C GLY A 43 7.41 28.47 -51.15
N GLN A 44 6.73 28.03 -52.22
CA GLN A 44 5.64 28.77 -52.84
C GLN A 44 4.30 28.56 -52.11
N PRO A 45 3.57 29.64 -51.75
CA PRO A 45 2.32 29.53 -51.00
C PRO A 45 1.19 28.85 -51.78
N GLU A 46 1.10 29.06 -53.09
CA GLU A 46 0.07 28.44 -53.94
C GLU A 46 0.13 26.92 -53.88
N LYS A 47 1.34 26.36 -53.97
CA LYS A 47 1.58 24.92 -53.91
C LYS A 47 1.10 24.33 -52.58
N VAL A 48 1.32 25.02 -51.46
CA VAL A 48 0.89 24.55 -50.13
C VAL A 48 -0.61 24.61 -49.97
N ILE A 49 -1.25 25.67 -50.47
CA ILE A 49 -2.71 25.79 -50.45
C ILE A 49 -3.32 24.63 -51.23
N ASP A 50 -2.82 24.32 -52.43
CA ASP A 50 -3.32 23.21 -53.24
C ASP A 50 -3.10 21.85 -52.56
N MET A 51 -1.93 21.62 -51.94
CA MET A 51 -1.63 20.38 -51.21
C MET A 51 -2.52 20.21 -49.98
N LEU A 52 -2.69 21.26 -49.16
CA LEU A 52 -3.55 21.20 -47.98
C LEU A 52 -5.03 21.06 -48.36
N ALA A 53 -5.49 21.78 -49.40
CA ALA A 53 -6.86 21.72 -49.87
C ALA A 53 -7.19 20.35 -50.48
N SER A 54 -6.26 19.76 -51.24
CA SER A 54 -6.43 18.41 -51.81
C SER A 54 -6.29 17.29 -50.77
N GLY A 55 -5.49 17.52 -49.72
CA GLY A 55 -5.31 16.59 -48.61
C GLY A 55 -6.45 16.60 -47.57
N TYR A 56 -7.27 17.65 -47.54
CA TYR A 56 -8.39 17.77 -46.60
C TYR A 56 -9.57 16.88 -47.00
N GLN A 57 -9.87 15.91 -46.13
CA GLN A 57 -10.98 14.96 -46.25
C GLN A 57 -12.02 15.14 -45.15
N GLY A 58 -11.72 15.91 -44.11
CA GLY A 58 -12.67 16.35 -43.08
C GLY A 58 -13.09 15.26 -42.10
N HIS A 59 -12.25 14.26 -41.83
CA HIS A 59 -12.63 13.12 -40.98
C HIS A 59 -13.03 13.54 -39.56
N GLY A 60 -12.35 14.54 -38.99
CA GLY A 60 -12.70 15.08 -37.68
C GLY A 60 -14.11 15.68 -37.66
N GLN A 61 -14.47 16.42 -38.70
CA GLN A 61 -15.81 16.99 -38.85
C GLN A 61 -16.87 15.90 -39.07
N PHE A 62 -16.56 14.87 -39.86
CA PHE A 62 -17.46 13.72 -40.04
C PHE A 62 -17.67 12.94 -38.74
N ALA A 63 -16.63 12.76 -37.93
CA ALA A 63 -16.76 12.14 -36.62
C ALA A 63 -17.69 12.95 -35.71
N ASN A 64 -17.54 14.28 -35.67
CA ASN A 64 -18.44 15.16 -34.92
C ASN A 64 -19.89 15.05 -35.41
N LEU A 65 -20.12 15.03 -36.73
CA LEU A 65 -21.45 14.87 -37.31
C LEU A 65 -22.10 13.53 -36.95
N LEU A 66 -21.32 12.44 -37.02
CA LEU A 66 -21.78 11.11 -36.60
C LEU A 66 -22.12 11.11 -35.10
N GLY A 67 -21.32 11.78 -34.27
CA GLY A 67 -21.61 11.95 -32.85
C GLY A 67 -22.94 12.68 -32.60
N CYS A 68 -23.23 13.73 -33.37
CA CYS A 68 -24.53 14.42 -33.31
C CYS A 68 -25.69 13.49 -33.65
N TRP A 69 -25.58 12.73 -34.75
CA TRP A 69 -26.65 11.81 -35.15
C TRP A 69 -26.86 10.70 -34.14
N LEU A 70 -25.80 10.15 -33.57
CA LEU A 70 -25.91 9.17 -32.48
C LEU A 70 -26.58 9.77 -31.25
N SER A 71 -26.27 11.03 -30.92
CA SER A 71 -26.91 11.74 -29.81
C SER A 71 -28.41 11.94 -30.09
N ASP A 72 -28.78 12.32 -31.32
CA ASP A 72 -30.18 12.50 -31.74
C ASP A 72 -30.98 11.18 -31.69
N LEU A 73 -30.32 10.04 -31.92
CA LEU A 73 -30.95 8.71 -31.86
C LEU A 73 -31.14 8.19 -30.42
N GLU A 74 -30.26 8.57 -29.49
CA GLU A 74 -30.29 8.12 -28.09
C GLU A 74 -31.12 9.04 -27.18
N MET A 75 -31.34 10.31 -27.55
CA MET A 75 -32.11 11.25 -26.74
C MET A 75 -33.62 11.11 -26.97
N ASP A 76 -34.40 10.94 -25.89
CA ASP A 76 -35.86 11.03 -25.91
C ASP A 76 -36.33 12.40 -26.43
N GLU A 77 -37.42 12.43 -27.21
CA GLU A 77 -38.00 13.64 -27.84
C GLU A 77 -38.22 14.82 -26.87
N ASN A 78 -38.37 14.56 -25.57
CA ASN A 78 -38.61 15.56 -24.53
C ASN A 78 -37.35 16.33 -24.07
N ASN A 79 -36.14 15.85 -24.39
CA ASN A 79 -34.87 16.46 -23.98
C ASN A 79 -34.12 17.17 -25.13
N LYS A 80 -34.72 17.24 -26.32
CA LYS A 80 -34.15 17.97 -27.47
C LYS A 80 -34.21 19.48 -27.20
N LYS A 81 -33.13 20.03 -26.62
CA LYS A 81 -32.94 21.49 -26.59
C LYS A 81 -32.71 21.96 -28.03
N GLN A 82 -33.54 22.88 -28.50
CA GLN A 82 -33.31 23.57 -29.77
C GLN A 82 -32.04 24.42 -29.64
N SER A 83 -31.02 24.05 -30.42
CA SER A 83 -29.77 24.78 -30.58
C SER A 83 -30.05 26.18 -31.14
N THR A 84 -29.58 27.21 -30.42
CA THR A 84 -29.69 28.63 -30.82
C THR A 84 -28.35 29.22 -31.29
N SER A 85 -27.28 28.43 -31.34
CA SER A 85 -25.96 28.86 -31.80
C SER A 85 -25.83 28.80 -33.32
N SER A 86 -25.28 29.86 -33.93
CA SER A 86 -24.97 29.94 -35.36
C SER A 86 -23.77 29.10 -35.80
N ASP A 87 -22.92 28.68 -34.86
CA ASP A 87 -21.71 27.91 -35.12
C ASP A 87 -21.97 26.40 -35.00
N LEU A 88 -21.82 25.71 -36.13
CA LEU A 88 -22.06 24.27 -36.27
C LEU A 88 -21.13 23.41 -35.39
N LEU A 89 -19.91 23.88 -35.12
CA LEU A 89 -18.93 23.17 -34.29
C LEU A 89 -19.31 23.19 -32.81
N THR A 90 -19.69 24.35 -32.29
CA THR A 90 -20.16 24.48 -30.89
C THR A 90 -21.50 23.79 -30.67
N ASP A 91 -22.38 23.78 -31.68
CA ASP A 91 -23.62 23.02 -31.63
C ASP A 91 -23.35 21.51 -31.57
N ALA A 92 -22.39 21.03 -32.38
CA ALA A 92 -22.00 19.62 -32.33
C ALA A 92 -21.42 19.20 -30.97
N GLN A 93 -20.51 20.01 -30.41
CA GLN A 93 -19.91 19.75 -29.10
C GLN A 93 -20.97 19.70 -28.00
N THR A 94 -21.85 20.70 -27.92
CA THR A 94 -22.90 20.75 -26.89
C THR A 94 -23.88 19.59 -26.97
N ARG A 95 -24.22 19.13 -28.19
CA ARG A 95 -25.07 17.95 -28.38
C ARG A 95 -24.38 16.66 -27.92
N ILE A 96 -23.12 16.46 -28.30
CA ILE A 96 -22.35 15.28 -27.89
C ILE A 96 -22.16 15.27 -26.36
N GLU A 97 -21.86 16.41 -25.74
CA GLU A 97 -21.75 16.55 -24.28
C GLU A 97 -23.07 16.24 -23.56
N SER A 98 -24.21 16.53 -24.20
CA SER A 98 -25.54 16.26 -23.63
C SER A 98 -25.89 14.77 -23.60
N CYS A 99 -25.24 13.93 -24.43
CA CYS A 99 -25.44 12.49 -24.43
C CYS A 99 -24.25 11.75 -23.80
N ALA A 100 -24.46 11.20 -22.59
CA ALA A 100 -23.39 10.54 -21.84
C ALA A 100 -22.82 9.30 -22.54
N VAL A 101 -23.64 8.52 -23.24
CA VAL A 101 -23.23 7.26 -23.89
C VAL A 101 -22.38 7.55 -25.12
N VAL A 102 -22.78 8.49 -25.97
CA VAL A 102 -21.98 8.95 -27.11
C VAL A 102 -20.65 9.51 -26.61
N ARG A 103 -20.67 10.40 -25.61
CA ARG A 103 -19.44 10.96 -25.03
C ARG A 103 -18.49 9.86 -24.53
N GLU A 104 -18.99 8.87 -23.79
CA GLU A 104 -18.19 7.75 -23.30
C GLU A 104 -17.57 6.93 -24.45
N SER A 105 -18.30 6.73 -25.55
CA SER A 105 -17.80 6.05 -26.75
C SER A 105 -16.63 6.80 -27.40
N PHE A 106 -16.73 8.12 -27.52
CA PHE A 106 -15.64 8.97 -28.01
C PHE A 106 -14.44 8.94 -27.07
N GLU A 107 -14.65 9.17 -25.76
CA GLU A 107 -13.60 9.15 -24.74
C GLU A 107 -12.86 7.80 -24.72
N SER A 108 -13.59 6.68 -24.76
CA SER A 108 -13.03 5.33 -24.79
C SER A 108 -12.22 5.05 -26.05
N THR A 109 -12.72 5.48 -27.22
CA THR A 109 -12.03 5.30 -28.50
C THR A 109 -10.73 6.10 -28.54
N VAL A 110 -10.78 7.38 -28.15
CA VAL A 110 -9.61 8.26 -28.09
C VAL A 110 -8.61 7.72 -27.07
N SER A 111 -9.06 7.33 -25.88
CA SER A 111 -8.23 6.70 -24.85
C SER A 111 -7.48 5.47 -25.39
N THR A 112 -8.18 4.60 -26.11
CA THR A 112 -7.58 3.41 -26.75
C THR A 112 -6.55 3.78 -27.82
N MET A 113 -6.80 4.84 -28.60
CA MET A 113 -5.83 5.31 -29.60
C MET A 113 -4.59 5.90 -28.95
N ILE A 114 -4.75 6.73 -27.92
CA ILE A 114 -3.64 7.30 -27.16
C ILE A 114 -2.79 6.16 -26.58
N ALA A 115 -3.40 5.18 -25.92
CA ALA A 115 -2.69 4.04 -25.35
C ALA A 115 -1.83 3.27 -26.37
N LYS A 116 -2.25 3.21 -27.65
CA LYS A 116 -1.51 2.53 -28.72
C LYS A 116 -0.38 3.35 -29.32
N ILE A 117 -0.54 4.68 -29.37
CA ILE A 117 0.37 5.60 -30.08
C ILE A 117 1.30 6.32 -29.09
N PHE A 118 1.07 6.20 -27.78
CA PHE A 118 1.84 6.92 -26.78
C PHE A 118 3.33 6.55 -26.81
N PHE A 119 4.18 7.57 -26.97
CA PHE A 119 5.63 7.46 -26.89
C PHE A 119 6.16 8.29 -25.71
N PRO A 120 6.78 7.66 -24.69
CA PRO A 120 7.19 8.36 -23.46
C PRO A 120 8.24 9.45 -23.72
N GLU A 121 9.23 9.18 -24.57
CA GLU A 121 10.30 10.16 -24.88
C GLU A 121 9.75 11.42 -25.55
N SER A 122 8.76 11.28 -26.44
CA SER A 122 8.11 12.42 -27.08
C SER A 122 7.24 13.21 -26.09
N ALA A 123 6.60 12.53 -25.14
CA ALA A 123 5.81 13.18 -24.11
C ALA A 123 6.69 14.00 -23.16
N ASP A 124 7.89 13.52 -22.82
CA ASP A 124 8.80 14.21 -21.91
C ASP A 124 9.40 15.51 -22.50
N LYS A 125 9.42 15.66 -23.82
CA LYS A 125 9.81 16.91 -24.50
C LYS A 125 8.93 18.10 -24.15
N ILE A 126 7.76 17.87 -23.56
CA ILE A 126 6.87 18.93 -23.06
C ILE A 126 7.57 19.83 -22.02
N PHE A 127 8.57 19.32 -21.31
CA PHE A 127 9.36 20.09 -20.35
C PHE A 127 10.55 20.83 -20.98
N GLU A 128 10.90 20.51 -22.23
CA GLU A 128 11.96 21.19 -22.98
C GLU A 128 11.45 22.42 -23.73
N MET A 129 10.13 22.55 -23.90
CA MET A 129 9.50 23.72 -24.51
C MET A 129 9.68 24.96 -23.62
N GLU A 130 10.22 26.04 -24.19
CA GLU A 130 10.43 27.29 -23.46
C GLU A 130 9.09 27.94 -23.06
N GLY A 131 8.78 27.95 -21.76
CA GLY A 131 7.58 28.58 -21.20
C GLY A 131 6.61 27.59 -20.55
N ASN A 132 5.73 28.09 -19.68
CA ASN A 132 4.71 27.28 -19.00
C ASN A 132 3.62 26.74 -19.96
N GLU A 133 3.63 27.17 -21.23
CA GLU A 133 2.59 26.91 -22.23
C GLU A 133 2.40 25.42 -22.55
N GLY A 134 3.41 24.59 -22.33
CA GLY A 134 3.32 23.15 -22.56
C GLY A 134 2.40 22.40 -21.59
N ILE A 135 2.13 22.93 -20.39
CA ILE A 135 1.54 22.14 -19.28
C ILE A 135 0.20 22.73 -18.79
N ASP A 136 -0.16 23.95 -19.19
CA ASP A 136 -1.33 24.67 -18.68
C ASP A 136 -2.67 23.95 -18.98
N TRP A 137 -2.72 23.09 -19.99
CA TRP A 137 -3.90 22.27 -20.34
C TRP A 137 -4.09 21.05 -19.41
N LEU A 138 -3.04 20.61 -18.74
CA LEU A 138 -3.05 19.35 -17.96
C LEU A 138 -4.02 19.42 -16.76
N PRO A 139 -4.11 20.52 -15.98
CA PRO A 139 -5.13 20.69 -14.94
C PRO A 139 -6.57 20.52 -15.44
N GLU A 140 -6.87 20.99 -16.65
CA GLU A 140 -8.19 20.86 -17.26
C GLU A 140 -8.47 19.40 -17.63
N LEU A 141 -7.49 18.70 -18.23
CA LEU A 141 -7.61 17.28 -18.57
C LEU A 141 -7.89 16.44 -17.31
N ILE A 142 -7.11 16.63 -16.24
CA ILE A 142 -7.23 15.81 -15.01
C ILE A 142 -8.50 16.10 -14.23
N SER A 143 -9.25 17.16 -14.54
CA SER A 143 -10.55 17.42 -13.92
C SER A 143 -11.56 16.30 -14.23
N HIS A 144 -11.39 15.62 -15.37
CA HIS A 144 -12.25 14.53 -15.81
C HIS A 144 -11.70 13.15 -15.40
N GLN A 145 -12.56 12.34 -14.77
CA GLN A 145 -12.20 11.01 -14.28
C GLN A 145 -11.70 10.02 -15.36
N PRO A 146 -12.26 9.96 -16.59
CA PRO A 146 -11.79 9.04 -17.62
C PRO A 146 -10.32 9.26 -18.02
N TRP A 147 -9.89 10.52 -18.10
CA TRP A 147 -8.52 10.86 -18.44
C TRP A 147 -7.55 10.58 -17.29
N ARG A 148 -7.98 10.76 -16.03
CA ARG A 148 -7.19 10.30 -14.88
C ARG A 148 -6.92 8.79 -14.93
N LYS A 149 -7.93 7.99 -15.28
CA LYS A 149 -7.76 6.53 -15.46
C LYS A 149 -6.74 6.20 -16.55
N LEU A 150 -6.86 6.84 -17.72
CA LEU A 150 -5.88 6.68 -18.81
C LEU A 150 -4.45 7.03 -18.36
N ILE A 151 -4.27 8.12 -17.60
CA ILE A 151 -2.96 8.50 -17.07
C ILE A 151 -2.41 7.43 -16.12
N TYR A 152 -3.25 6.86 -15.23
CA TYR A 152 -2.81 5.77 -14.36
C TYR A 152 -2.41 4.51 -15.15
N ASP A 153 -3.22 4.14 -16.14
CA ASP A 153 -2.95 2.98 -16.99
C ASP A 153 -1.62 3.17 -17.77
N LEU A 154 -1.40 4.36 -18.35
CA LEU A 154 -0.15 4.69 -19.03
C LEU A 154 1.05 4.71 -18.08
N ALA A 155 0.89 5.27 -16.88
CA ALA A 155 1.96 5.35 -15.89
C ALA A 155 2.39 3.97 -15.39
N GLU A 156 1.48 3.00 -15.37
CA GLU A 156 1.83 1.60 -15.08
C GLU A 156 2.69 0.98 -16.19
N HIS A 157 2.37 1.24 -17.46
CA HIS A 157 3.11 0.71 -18.60
C HIS A 157 4.46 1.42 -18.80
N TYR A 158 4.54 2.71 -18.47
CA TYR A 158 5.71 3.57 -18.69
C TYR A 158 6.15 4.29 -17.41
N PRO A 159 6.70 3.56 -16.41
CA PRO A 159 7.00 4.12 -15.08
C PRO A 159 8.10 5.19 -15.07
N ASN A 160 8.97 5.20 -16.08
CA ASN A 160 10.08 6.15 -16.18
C ASN A 160 9.71 7.45 -16.90
N CYS A 161 8.49 7.57 -17.41
CA CYS A 161 8.02 8.77 -18.13
C CYS A 161 7.83 9.93 -17.14
N LEU A 162 8.53 11.04 -17.34
CA LEU A 162 8.48 12.19 -16.45
C LEU A 162 7.11 12.89 -16.51
N MET A 163 6.52 13.00 -17.71
CA MET A 163 5.23 13.66 -17.92
C MET A 163 4.12 12.93 -17.18
N LEU A 164 4.09 11.59 -17.28
CA LEU A 164 3.10 10.77 -16.58
C LEU A 164 3.29 10.85 -15.07
N ASN A 165 4.53 10.78 -14.59
CA ASN A 165 4.84 10.93 -13.17
C ASN A 165 4.39 12.29 -12.62
N PHE A 166 4.62 13.37 -13.38
CA PHE A 166 4.17 14.71 -13.04
C PHE A 166 2.64 14.82 -13.04
N ALA A 167 1.96 14.24 -14.03
CA ALA A 167 0.51 14.21 -14.11
C ALA A 167 -0.12 13.46 -12.93
N VAL A 168 0.41 12.29 -12.56
CA VAL A 168 -0.03 11.53 -11.37
C VAL A 168 0.16 12.36 -10.08
N LYS A 169 1.25 13.12 -9.98
CA LYS A 169 1.47 14.06 -8.86
C LYS A 169 0.41 15.16 -8.83
N LEU A 170 0.12 15.81 -9.95
CA LEU A 170 -0.94 16.84 -10.02
C LEU A 170 -2.32 16.27 -9.66
N ILE A 171 -2.62 15.05 -10.10
CA ILE A 171 -3.87 14.36 -9.73
C ILE A 171 -3.94 14.14 -8.20
N SER A 172 -2.81 13.74 -7.59
CA SER A 172 -2.73 13.59 -6.13
C SER A 172 -2.82 14.93 -5.38
N ASP A 173 -2.32 16.03 -5.95
CA ASP A 173 -2.42 17.37 -5.35
C ASP A 173 -3.81 17.97 -5.50
N ALA A 174 -4.54 17.61 -6.55
CA ALA A 174 -5.95 17.95 -6.74
C ALA A 174 -6.91 17.17 -5.80
N GLY A 175 -6.42 16.17 -5.06
CA GLY A 175 -7.22 15.43 -4.07
C GLY A 175 -7.81 14.10 -4.56
N PHE A 176 -7.45 13.63 -5.77
CA PHE A 176 -7.97 12.40 -6.35
C PHE A 176 -7.12 11.15 -6.03
N GLN A 177 -6.31 11.18 -4.97
CA GLN A 177 -5.42 10.05 -4.59
C GLN A 177 -6.16 8.73 -4.31
N HIS A 178 -7.45 8.78 -3.98
CA HIS A 178 -8.27 7.60 -3.72
C HIS A 178 -8.61 6.80 -4.99
N GLU A 179 -8.45 7.40 -6.16
CA GLU A 179 -8.65 6.74 -7.46
C GLU A 179 -7.44 5.93 -7.91
N ILE A 180 -6.28 6.13 -7.26
CA ILE A 180 -5.05 5.37 -7.51
C ILE A 180 -5.24 3.97 -6.93
N SER A 181 -5.91 3.11 -7.71
CA SER A 181 -6.14 1.72 -7.33
C SER A 181 -4.85 0.91 -7.37
N ASN A 182 -3.93 1.27 -8.27
CA ASN A 182 -2.68 0.54 -8.45
C ASN A 182 -1.57 1.02 -7.51
N VAL A 183 -1.14 0.14 -6.61
CA VAL A 183 -0.06 0.45 -5.66
C VAL A 183 1.29 0.57 -6.35
N ASN A 184 1.50 -0.06 -7.51
CA ASN A 184 2.74 0.06 -8.27
C ASN A 184 3.06 1.53 -8.58
N THR A 185 2.09 2.25 -9.16
CA THR A 185 2.23 3.65 -9.56
C THR A 185 2.44 4.56 -8.35
N ALA A 186 1.72 4.31 -7.26
CA ALA A 186 1.89 5.08 -6.02
C ALA A 186 3.25 4.83 -5.36
N ALA A 187 3.74 3.58 -5.34
CA ALA A 187 4.96 3.18 -4.66
C ALA A 187 6.23 3.81 -5.26
N GLN A 188 6.20 4.20 -6.54
CA GLN A 188 7.32 4.85 -7.21
C GLN A 188 7.55 6.30 -6.74
N GLN A 189 6.53 6.93 -6.16
CA GLN A 189 6.60 8.31 -5.69
C GLN A 189 6.28 8.40 -4.20
N LEU A 190 7.29 8.70 -3.39
CA LEU A 190 7.17 8.70 -1.92
C LEU A 190 6.03 9.60 -1.41
N ASP A 191 5.84 10.78 -1.99
CA ASP A 191 4.80 11.72 -1.59
C ASP A 191 3.39 11.14 -1.81
N ILE A 192 3.18 10.49 -2.96
CA ILE A 192 1.90 9.87 -3.33
C ILE A 192 1.66 8.64 -2.46
N PHE A 193 2.67 7.77 -2.33
CA PHE A 193 2.60 6.62 -1.44
C PHE A 193 2.24 7.04 -0.01
N SER A 194 2.87 8.09 0.51
CA SER A 194 2.62 8.58 1.87
C SER A 194 1.18 9.04 2.06
N ARG A 195 0.58 9.73 1.08
CA ARG A 195 -0.83 10.14 1.12
C ARG A 195 -1.79 8.97 1.04
N VAL A 196 -1.52 8.01 0.15
CA VAL A 196 -2.31 6.77 0.03
C VAL A 196 -2.24 5.97 1.34
N PHE A 197 -1.04 5.77 1.88
CA PHE A 197 -0.82 5.12 3.17
C PHE A 197 -1.53 5.83 4.33
N LEU A 198 -1.43 7.15 4.43
CA LEU A 198 -2.12 7.95 5.44
C LEU A 198 -3.65 7.76 5.37
N SER A 199 -4.21 7.81 4.16
CA SER A 199 -5.64 7.54 3.98
C SER A 199 -6.01 6.11 4.40
N SER A 200 -5.18 5.10 4.07
CA SER A 200 -5.43 3.72 4.47
C SER A 200 -5.36 3.52 5.98
N ILE A 201 -4.36 4.09 6.66
CA ILE A 201 -4.23 3.94 8.11
C ILE A 201 -5.33 4.69 8.86
N ASP A 202 -5.75 5.87 8.39
CA ASP A 202 -6.88 6.59 8.97
C ASP A 202 -8.17 5.74 8.94
N GLN A 203 -8.44 5.06 7.82
CA GLN A 203 -9.58 4.15 7.72
C GLN A 203 -9.47 2.97 8.69
N VAL A 204 -8.27 2.42 8.87
CA VAL A 204 -8.03 1.34 9.84
C VAL A 204 -8.22 1.85 11.27
N LEU A 205 -7.70 3.02 11.63
CA LEU A 205 -7.83 3.61 12.97
C LEU A 205 -9.29 3.93 13.30
N ILE A 206 -10.04 4.50 12.35
CA ILE A 206 -11.48 4.78 12.51
C ILE A 206 -12.25 3.49 12.77
N ASN A 207 -12.01 2.43 11.99
CA ASN A 207 -12.73 1.17 12.15
C ASN A 207 -12.22 0.31 13.31
N CYS A 208 -10.98 0.52 13.77
CA CYS A 208 -10.44 -0.12 14.97
C CYS A 208 -11.25 0.24 16.22
N SER A 209 -11.77 1.47 16.29
CA SER A 209 -12.65 1.91 17.39
C SER A 209 -13.94 1.09 17.52
N LYS A 210 -14.39 0.47 16.42
CA LYS A 210 -15.58 -0.39 16.35
C LYS A 210 -15.28 -1.86 16.71
N GLY A 211 -14.00 -2.21 16.89
CA GLY A 211 -13.53 -3.55 17.25
C GLY A 211 -12.72 -4.23 16.13
N VAL A 212 -11.60 -4.86 16.53
CA VAL A 212 -10.62 -5.53 15.64
C VAL A 212 -11.20 -6.73 14.90
N ASN A 213 -12.26 -7.36 15.43
CA ASN A 213 -12.93 -8.50 14.78
C ASN A 213 -14.12 -8.07 13.90
N SER A 214 -14.35 -6.77 13.71
CA SER A 214 -15.41 -6.30 12.83
C SER A 214 -15.04 -6.57 11.37
N GLU A 215 -16.03 -6.96 10.56
CA GLU A 215 -15.85 -7.16 9.11
C GLU A 215 -15.31 -5.88 8.43
N ALA A 216 -15.74 -4.71 8.91
CA ALA A 216 -15.24 -3.41 8.45
C ALA A 216 -13.74 -3.22 8.74
N TYR A 217 -13.27 -3.60 9.92
CA TYR A 217 -11.83 -3.56 10.23
C TYR A 217 -11.05 -4.54 9.36
N GLN A 218 -11.53 -5.78 9.20
CA GLN A 218 -10.84 -6.77 8.37
C GLN A 218 -10.69 -6.31 6.92
N LYS A 219 -11.73 -5.70 6.34
CA LYS A 219 -11.70 -5.14 4.98
C LYS A 219 -10.74 -3.96 4.85
N THR A 220 -10.74 -3.03 5.81
CA THR A 220 -9.83 -1.88 5.77
C THR A 220 -8.39 -2.28 6.07
N PHE A 221 -8.18 -3.25 6.94
CA PHE A 221 -6.87 -3.83 7.21
C PHE A 221 -6.33 -4.59 5.99
N SER A 222 -7.16 -5.32 5.25
CA SER A 222 -6.72 -5.98 4.02
C SER A 222 -6.26 -4.99 2.96
N GLU A 223 -6.92 -3.83 2.89
CA GLU A 223 -6.49 -2.75 2.01
C GLU A 223 -5.15 -2.14 2.46
N LEU A 224 -4.98 -1.90 3.75
CA LEU A 224 -3.68 -1.47 4.30
C LEU A 224 -2.57 -2.49 4.00
N MET A 225 -2.84 -3.79 4.14
CA MET A 225 -1.88 -4.84 3.79
C MET A 225 -1.51 -4.82 2.31
N ARG A 226 -2.47 -4.57 1.42
CA ARG A 226 -2.24 -4.46 -0.02
C ARG A 226 -1.30 -3.31 -0.35
N VAL A 227 -1.46 -2.16 0.32
CA VAL A 227 -0.63 -0.96 0.13
C VAL A 227 0.75 -1.12 0.79
N ALA A 228 0.80 -1.42 2.08
CA ALA A 228 2.04 -1.46 2.86
C ALA A 228 2.97 -2.60 2.43
N CYS A 229 2.42 -3.80 2.22
CA CYS A 229 3.19 -5.00 1.87
C CYS A 229 3.37 -5.15 0.35
N HIS A 230 3.27 -4.07 -0.43
CA HIS A 230 3.40 -4.15 -1.88
C HIS A 230 4.82 -4.52 -2.33
N SER A 231 5.82 -3.89 -1.72
CA SER A 231 7.26 -4.17 -1.93
C SER A 231 7.99 -4.18 -0.59
N GLU A 232 9.25 -4.64 -0.58
CA GLU A 232 10.10 -4.55 0.62
C GLU A 232 10.31 -3.10 1.06
N GLN A 233 10.49 -2.18 0.11
CA GLN A 233 10.77 -0.78 0.40
C GLN A 233 9.56 -0.06 1.02
N THR A 234 8.37 -0.24 0.44
CA THR A 234 7.12 0.32 0.99
C THR A 234 6.79 -0.25 2.36
N PHE A 235 7.12 -1.53 2.57
CA PHE A 235 6.93 -2.20 3.84
C PHE A 235 7.88 -1.65 4.92
N LEU A 236 9.18 -1.54 4.62
CA LEU A 236 10.18 -0.96 5.54
C LEU A 236 9.81 0.48 5.91
N TYR A 237 9.43 1.29 4.92
CA TYR A 237 8.95 2.66 5.16
C TYR A 237 7.75 2.69 6.11
N THR A 238 6.77 1.83 5.88
CA THR A 238 5.58 1.70 6.75
C THR A 238 5.94 1.29 8.18
N GLN A 239 6.82 0.29 8.34
CA GLN A 239 7.25 -0.19 9.67
C GLN A 239 7.96 0.90 10.47
N VAL A 240 8.86 1.65 9.83
CA VAL A 240 9.58 2.76 10.47
C VAL A 240 8.61 3.86 10.92
N LEU A 241 7.67 4.25 10.05
CA LEU A 241 6.68 5.26 10.40
C LEU A 241 5.82 4.84 11.59
N LEU A 242 5.27 3.62 11.56
CA LEU A 242 4.45 3.08 12.64
C LEU A 242 5.24 3.02 13.96
N HIS A 243 6.51 2.64 13.91
CA HIS A 243 7.38 2.59 15.09
C HIS A 243 7.67 3.99 15.65
N VAL A 244 7.98 4.97 14.79
CA VAL A 244 8.20 6.36 15.22
C VAL A 244 6.93 6.93 15.86
N VAL A 245 5.75 6.66 15.29
CA VAL A 245 4.47 7.06 15.87
C VAL A 245 4.26 6.38 17.23
N SER A 246 4.55 5.09 17.36
CA SER A 246 4.40 4.38 18.63
C SER A 246 5.37 4.86 19.72
N LEU A 247 6.51 5.44 19.34
CA LEU A 247 7.46 6.05 20.29
C LEU A 247 7.04 7.45 20.74
N LYS A 248 6.44 8.25 19.85
CA LYS A 248 6.05 9.65 20.12
C LYS A 248 4.71 9.75 20.84
N GLU A 249 3.76 8.91 20.46
CA GLU A 249 2.42 8.91 21.05
C GLU A 249 2.37 8.12 22.35
N SER A 250 1.38 8.41 23.20
CA SER A 250 1.16 7.66 24.43
C SER A 250 -0.27 7.13 24.53
N GLY A 251 -0.43 6.01 25.25
CA GLY A 251 -1.74 5.41 25.49
C GLY A 251 -2.26 4.58 24.31
N LYS A 252 -3.53 4.78 23.94
CA LYS A 252 -4.26 3.88 23.03
C LYS A 252 -3.72 3.91 21.60
N LEU A 253 -3.36 5.08 21.08
CA LEU A 253 -2.88 5.24 19.70
C LEU A 253 -1.54 4.51 19.49
N ALA A 254 -0.62 4.65 20.45
CA ALA A 254 0.65 3.93 20.42
C ALA A 254 0.45 2.40 20.41
N ALA A 255 -0.46 1.89 21.26
CA ALA A 255 -0.79 0.47 21.30
C ALA A 255 -1.41 -0.03 19.98
N VAL A 256 -2.34 0.73 19.39
CA VAL A 256 -2.95 0.35 18.11
C VAL A 256 -1.92 0.36 16.97
N CYS A 257 -1.05 1.37 16.91
CA CYS A 257 0.02 1.43 15.90
C CYS A 257 0.99 0.25 16.05
N HIS A 258 1.37 -0.10 17.29
CA HIS A 258 2.21 -1.25 17.57
C HIS A 258 1.55 -2.56 17.13
N HIS A 259 0.24 -2.72 17.42
CA HIS A 259 -0.54 -3.88 16.99
C HIS A 259 -0.64 -4.02 15.47
N ILE A 260 -0.90 -2.91 14.76
CA ILE A 260 -0.89 -2.87 13.29
C ILE A 260 0.50 -3.27 12.78
N ASN A 261 1.57 -2.74 13.39
CA ASN A 261 2.95 -3.02 13.01
C ASN A 261 3.25 -4.53 13.08
N GLN A 262 2.91 -5.18 14.21
CA GLN A 262 3.08 -6.62 14.40
C GLN A 262 2.23 -7.46 13.44
N SER A 263 0.99 -7.03 13.21
CA SER A 263 0.06 -7.73 12.32
C SER A 263 0.50 -7.68 10.86
N LEU A 264 1.06 -6.55 10.41
CA LEU A 264 1.69 -6.43 9.10
C LEU A 264 2.91 -7.36 8.98
N ARG A 265 3.76 -7.46 10.02
CA ARG A 265 4.90 -8.39 10.05
C ARG A 265 4.47 -9.85 9.90
N LEU A 266 3.47 -10.28 10.66
CA LEU A 266 2.92 -11.64 10.58
C LEU A 266 2.48 -12.03 9.16
N VAL A 267 1.99 -11.06 8.39
CA VAL A 267 1.52 -11.28 7.02
C VAL A 267 2.67 -11.21 6.02
N PHE A 268 3.63 -10.31 6.23
CA PHE A 268 4.78 -10.16 5.36
C PHE A 268 5.70 -11.38 5.40
N GLU A 269 5.98 -11.93 6.59
CA GLU A 269 6.85 -13.09 6.75
C GLU A 269 6.24 -14.38 6.19
N LYS A 270 4.89 -14.49 6.17
CA LYS A 270 4.18 -15.58 5.45
C LYS A 270 4.44 -15.58 3.93
N ARG A 271 4.93 -14.47 3.36
CA ARG A 271 5.34 -14.39 1.95
C ARG A 271 6.78 -14.87 1.72
N GLY A 272 7.48 -15.32 2.77
CA GLY A 272 8.83 -15.87 2.69
C GLY A 272 9.95 -14.83 2.74
N GLN A 273 9.66 -13.59 3.10
CA GLN A 273 10.65 -12.52 3.25
C GLN A 273 11.02 -12.34 4.73
N ASP A 274 12.29 -12.56 5.08
CA ASP A 274 12.82 -12.39 6.44
C ASP A 274 13.32 -10.95 6.66
N ILE A 275 12.64 -10.26 7.56
CA ILE A 275 12.89 -8.86 7.97
C ILE A 275 13.26 -8.78 9.45
N SER A 276 13.49 -9.92 10.11
CA SER A 276 13.67 -10.02 11.55
C SER A 276 14.90 -9.25 12.03
N SER A 277 15.97 -9.26 11.24
CA SER A 277 17.20 -8.51 11.52
C SER A 277 16.94 -7.00 11.58
N PHE A 278 16.18 -6.47 10.62
CA PHE A 278 15.79 -5.08 10.58
C PHE A 278 14.90 -4.70 11.77
N TYR A 279 13.90 -5.52 12.09
CA TYR A 279 13.03 -5.29 13.24
C TYR A 279 13.80 -5.24 14.56
N ILE A 280 14.71 -6.19 14.80
CA ILE A 280 15.56 -6.19 16.01
C ILE A 280 16.48 -4.97 16.04
N SER A 281 16.96 -4.49 14.88
CA SER A 281 17.73 -3.24 14.83
C SER A 281 16.90 -2.01 15.19
N MET A 282 15.61 -1.99 14.83
CA MET A 282 14.69 -0.88 15.11
C MET A 282 14.35 -0.76 16.60
N ILE A 283 14.25 -1.88 17.32
CA ILE A 283 13.98 -1.89 18.77
C ILE A 283 15.18 -1.38 19.58
N GLN A 284 16.39 -1.50 19.04
CA GLN A 284 17.61 -1.06 19.71
C GLN A 284 17.67 0.48 19.73
N SER A 285 18.17 1.02 20.84
CA SER A 285 18.53 2.43 20.96
C SER A 285 19.94 2.53 21.55
N ASP A 286 20.61 3.67 21.44
CA ASP A 286 21.99 3.85 21.92
C ASP A 286 22.18 3.45 23.40
N ASN A 287 21.17 3.67 24.23
CA ASN A 287 21.18 3.32 25.66
C ASN A 287 20.66 1.90 25.96
N ASP A 288 20.11 1.22 24.94
CA ASP A 288 19.27 0.02 25.07
C ASP A 288 19.79 -1.12 24.17
N ALA A 289 21.10 -1.17 23.94
CA ALA A 289 21.74 -2.15 23.07
C ALA A 289 21.49 -3.59 23.54
N ILE A 290 21.12 -4.46 22.60
CA ILE A 290 20.89 -5.88 22.87
C ILE A 290 22.23 -6.62 22.65
N PRO A 291 22.67 -7.49 23.56
CA PRO A 291 23.89 -8.27 23.37
C PRO A 291 23.84 -9.09 22.07
N SER A 292 24.95 -9.11 21.33
CA SER A 292 25.01 -9.72 19.98
C SER A 292 24.66 -11.21 19.98
N ASN A 293 25.06 -11.95 21.02
CA ASN A 293 24.70 -13.37 21.18
C ASN A 293 23.18 -13.57 21.33
N ILE A 294 22.49 -12.64 21.98
CA ILE A 294 21.03 -12.69 22.16
C ILE A 294 20.30 -12.38 20.85
N VAL A 295 20.79 -11.39 20.09
CA VAL A 295 20.28 -11.10 18.74
C VAL A 295 20.44 -12.31 17.83
N GLN A 296 21.62 -12.93 17.81
CA GLN A 296 21.88 -14.13 16.99
C GLN A 296 21.01 -15.32 17.41
N ALA A 297 20.84 -15.54 18.72
CA ALA A 297 19.95 -16.58 19.24
C ALA A 297 18.51 -16.38 18.76
N MET A 298 17.99 -15.14 18.86
CA MET A 298 16.63 -14.81 18.41
C MET A 298 16.46 -15.00 16.90
N LEU A 299 17.38 -14.45 16.09
CA LEU A 299 17.35 -14.59 14.63
C LEU A 299 17.42 -16.05 14.20
N THR A 300 18.28 -16.85 14.84
CA THR A 300 18.42 -18.27 14.53
C THR A 300 17.14 -19.05 14.83
N MET A 301 16.48 -18.76 15.95
CA MET A 301 15.22 -19.43 16.31
C MET A 301 14.07 -19.03 15.39
N ILE A 302 13.95 -17.74 15.02
CA ILE A 302 12.92 -17.26 14.08
C ILE A 302 13.17 -17.85 12.68
N ALA A 303 14.39 -17.72 12.14
CA ALA A 303 14.71 -18.22 10.80
C ALA A 303 14.50 -19.73 10.64
N LYS A 304 14.82 -20.51 11.68
CA LYS A 304 14.59 -21.96 11.69
C LYS A 304 13.18 -22.36 12.09
N GLN A 305 12.39 -21.44 12.66
CA GLN A 305 11.08 -21.72 13.26
C GLN A 305 11.14 -22.87 14.29
N THR A 306 12.24 -22.93 15.07
CA THR A 306 12.46 -23.97 16.09
C THR A 306 13.16 -23.39 17.33
N LEU A 307 12.74 -23.84 18.51
CA LEU A 307 13.35 -23.43 19.78
C LEU A 307 14.47 -24.39 20.22
N ASN A 308 15.69 -23.86 20.32
CA ASN A 308 16.85 -24.60 20.81
C ASN A 308 17.04 -24.37 22.32
N PRO A 309 17.18 -25.42 23.16
CA PRO A 309 17.38 -25.28 24.61
C PRO A 309 18.60 -24.43 25.02
N ALA A 310 19.66 -24.41 24.21
CA ALA A 310 20.84 -23.59 24.46
C ALA A 310 20.53 -22.10 24.29
N ASP A 311 19.88 -21.73 23.19
CA ASP A 311 19.48 -20.35 22.87
C ASP A 311 18.43 -19.82 23.85
N ILE A 312 17.46 -20.67 24.25
CA ILE A 312 16.49 -20.35 25.30
C ILE A 312 17.18 -20.13 26.65
N THR A 313 18.24 -20.88 26.97
CA THR A 313 18.98 -20.68 28.21
C THR A 313 19.72 -19.34 28.20
N GLN A 314 20.30 -18.94 27.05
CA GLN A 314 20.94 -17.63 26.90
C GLN A 314 19.93 -16.49 27.06
N LEU A 315 18.77 -16.57 26.40
CA LEU A 315 17.68 -15.59 26.56
C LEU A 315 17.21 -15.51 28.01
N TYR A 316 16.97 -16.66 28.65
CA TYR A 316 16.57 -16.71 30.04
C TYR A 316 17.57 -15.98 30.95
N GLN A 317 18.87 -16.22 30.78
CA GLN A 317 19.91 -15.54 31.56
C GLN A 317 19.85 -14.01 31.36
N ALA A 318 19.76 -13.55 30.10
CA ALA A 318 19.68 -12.13 29.79
C ALA A 318 18.46 -11.43 30.41
N TYR A 319 17.29 -12.09 30.46
CA TYR A 319 16.08 -11.53 31.09
C TYR A 319 16.00 -11.73 32.61
N PHE A 320 16.85 -12.59 33.16
CA PHE A 320 17.00 -12.77 34.60
C PHE A 320 17.92 -11.70 35.23
N GLU A 321 18.91 -11.24 34.47
CA GLU A 321 19.85 -10.18 34.85
C GLU A 321 19.17 -8.84 35.21
N PRO A 322 19.85 -7.96 35.98
CA PRO A 322 19.30 -6.69 36.43
C PRO A 322 19.07 -5.67 35.30
N CYS A 323 19.79 -5.80 34.17
CA CYS A 323 19.65 -4.96 32.99
C CYS A 323 19.11 -5.78 31.81
N PRO A 324 17.84 -6.22 31.86
CA PRO A 324 17.26 -7.07 30.82
C PRO A 324 17.12 -6.32 29.49
N PRO A 325 17.15 -7.05 28.35
CA PRO A 325 16.83 -6.47 27.04
C PRO A 325 15.40 -5.90 26.97
N PRO A 326 15.09 -5.10 25.93
CA PRO A 326 13.72 -4.63 25.68
C PRO A 326 12.71 -5.79 25.69
N VAL A 327 11.56 -5.61 26.34
CA VAL A 327 10.52 -6.64 26.41
C VAL A 327 9.93 -6.94 25.03
N GLU A 328 9.97 -5.96 24.12
CA GLU A 328 9.48 -6.07 22.74
C GLU A 328 10.18 -7.19 21.95
N LEU A 329 11.45 -7.50 22.25
CA LEU A 329 12.19 -8.59 21.60
C LEU A 329 11.53 -9.96 21.83
N ILE A 330 11.16 -10.30 23.05
CA ILE A 330 10.49 -11.58 23.38
C ILE A 330 8.98 -11.53 23.21
N ARG A 331 8.42 -10.38 22.85
CA ARG A 331 7.03 -10.22 22.42
C ARG A 331 6.86 -10.40 20.92
N ASP A 332 7.90 -10.82 20.22
CA ASP A 332 7.79 -11.19 18.81
C ASP A 332 6.69 -12.27 18.63
N PRO A 333 5.70 -12.04 17.75
CA PRO A 333 4.58 -12.96 17.59
C PRO A 333 4.99 -14.40 17.21
N PHE A 334 6.02 -14.57 16.39
CA PHE A 334 6.50 -15.89 15.99
C PHE A 334 7.16 -16.60 17.17
N PHE A 335 8.00 -15.88 17.92
CA PHE A 335 8.64 -16.42 19.11
C PHE A 335 7.63 -16.81 20.20
N VAL A 336 6.63 -15.97 20.46
CA VAL A 336 5.56 -16.28 21.43
C VAL A 336 4.76 -17.49 20.98
N ASN A 337 4.40 -17.59 19.70
CA ASN A 337 3.70 -18.77 19.18
C ASN A 337 4.55 -20.04 19.33
N MET A 338 5.84 -19.99 18.99
CA MET A 338 6.75 -21.12 19.21
C MET A 338 6.83 -21.53 20.69
N LEU A 339 6.86 -20.57 21.63
CA LEU A 339 6.84 -20.85 23.07
C LEU A 339 5.53 -21.52 23.48
N VAL A 340 4.40 -21.00 23.02
CA VAL A 340 3.07 -21.58 23.30
C VAL A 340 2.99 -23.00 22.75
N ASP A 341 3.40 -23.20 21.50
CA ASP A 341 3.37 -24.51 20.85
C ASP A 341 4.28 -25.48 21.59
N ALA A 342 5.50 -25.09 21.97
CA ALA A 342 6.42 -25.96 22.70
C ALA A 342 5.93 -26.31 24.11
N ILE A 343 5.23 -25.40 24.79
CA ILE A 343 4.74 -25.59 26.17
C ILE A 343 3.41 -26.36 26.22
N PHE A 344 2.51 -26.15 25.25
CA PHE A 344 1.13 -26.62 25.33
C PHE A 344 0.73 -27.65 24.25
N SER A 345 1.54 -27.89 23.22
CA SER A 345 1.20 -28.88 22.19
C SER A 345 1.38 -30.31 22.69
N SER A 346 0.37 -31.15 22.41
CA SER A 346 0.42 -32.59 22.73
C SER A 346 1.22 -33.42 21.72
N GLY A 347 1.49 -32.87 20.52
CA GLY A 347 2.15 -33.56 19.41
C GLY A 347 3.66 -33.31 19.26
N THR A 348 4.24 -32.35 19.98
CA THR A 348 5.68 -32.04 19.94
C THR A 348 6.45 -32.88 20.95
N PRO A 349 7.73 -33.22 20.71
CA PRO A 349 8.56 -33.90 21.71
C PRO A 349 8.58 -33.09 23.00
N LYS A 350 8.19 -33.72 24.12
CA LYS A 350 8.10 -33.05 25.41
C LYS A 350 9.44 -32.39 25.76
N ILE A 351 9.38 -31.10 26.08
CA ILE A 351 10.55 -30.34 26.55
C ILE A 351 11.14 -31.05 27.76
N ASN A 352 12.47 -31.18 27.78
CA ASN A 352 13.20 -31.72 28.92
C ASN A 352 12.82 -30.96 30.21
N ALA A 353 12.52 -31.71 31.28
CA ALA A 353 12.10 -31.19 32.57
C ALA A 353 13.04 -30.12 33.14
N GLU A 354 14.35 -30.23 32.87
CA GLU A 354 15.35 -29.24 33.33
C GLU A 354 15.21 -27.87 32.66
N HIS A 355 14.76 -27.84 31.39
CA HIS A 355 14.64 -26.60 30.64
C HIS A 355 13.25 -25.98 30.73
N ARG A 356 12.22 -26.78 31.00
CA ARG A 356 10.80 -26.35 31.10
C ARG A 356 10.58 -25.07 31.93
N PRO A 357 11.18 -24.89 33.13
CA PRO A 357 10.97 -23.66 33.91
C PRO A 357 11.46 -22.39 33.19
N LYS A 358 12.48 -22.50 32.33
CA LYS A 358 13.04 -21.38 31.55
C LYS A 358 12.08 -20.92 30.46
N TYR A 359 11.43 -21.86 29.76
CA TYR A 359 10.43 -21.56 28.73
C TYR A 359 9.21 -20.87 29.36
N ILE A 360 8.71 -21.41 30.48
CA ILE A 360 7.58 -20.83 31.21
C ILE A 360 7.93 -19.44 31.74
N TYR A 361 9.17 -19.23 32.24
CA TYR A 361 9.61 -17.92 32.68
C TYR A 361 9.61 -16.90 31.54
N LEU A 362 10.15 -17.23 30.36
CA LEU A 362 10.15 -16.32 29.21
C LEU A 362 8.73 -15.98 28.74
N LEU A 363 7.83 -16.97 28.70
CA LEU A 363 6.42 -16.73 28.37
C LEU A 363 5.74 -15.85 29.44
N ALA A 364 5.96 -16.12 30.72
CA ALA A 364 5.47 -15.27 31.81
C ALA A 364 6.00 -13.84 31.70
N TYR A 365 7.27 -13.68 31.34
CA TYR A 365 7.91 -12.38 31.17
C TYR A 365 7.28 -11.58 30.04
N ALA A 366 7.14 -12.19 28.85
CA ALA A 366 6.53 -11.55 27.70
C ALA A 366 5.09 -11.08 27.99
N THR A 367 4.35 -11.84 28.80
CA THR A 367 2.95 -11.61 29.10
C THR A 367 2.66 -10.59 30.20
N CYS A 368 3.56 -10.40 31.19
CA CYS A 368 3.24 -9.61 32.37
C CYS A 368 4.14 -8.40 32.63
N VAL A 369 5.35 -8.36 32.08
CA VAL A 369 6.31 -7.31 32.40
C VAL A 369 5.93 -6.02 31.66
N ALA A 370 5.70 -4.95 32.41
CA ALA A 370 5.42 -3.64 31.85
C ALA A 370 6.73 -2.88 31.67
N GLU A 371 6.93 -2.29 30.50
CA GLU A 371 8.09 -1.46 30.20
C GLU A 371 7.68 0.01 30.06
N THR A 372 8.40 0.90 30.73
CA THR A 372 8.23 2.35 30.58
C THR A 372 9.58 3.01 30.43
N LYS A 373 9.69 3.98 29.51
CA LYS A 373 10.88 4.83 29.38
C LYS A 373 10.65 6.10 30.19
N ARG A 374 11.46 6.32 31.22
CA ARG A 374 11.47 7.57 32.02
C ARG A 374 12.80 8.28 31.78
N ASN A 375 12.77 9.50 31.26
CA ASN A 375 13.98 10.28 30.94
C ASN A 375 15.00 9.53 30.06
N GLY A 376 14.52 8.73 29.11
CA GLY A 376 15.39 7.93 28.22
C GLY A 376 15.96 6.65 28.85
N ILE A 377 15.66 6.35 30.12
CA ILE A 377 16.06 5.12 30.81
C ILE A 377 14.88 4.16 30.85
N ARG A 378 15.11 2.92 30.40
CA ARG A 378 14.13 1.83 30.43
C ARG A 378 13.96 1.30 31.85
N VAL A 379 12.71 1.27 32.33
CA VAL A 379 12.34 0.66 33.61
C VAL A 379 11.29 -0.42 33.36
N GLN A 380 11.57 -1.64 33.82
CA GLN A 380 10.69 -2.79 33.69
C GLN A 380 10.13 -3.22 35.05
N SER A 381 8.80 -3.32 35.15
CA SER A 381 8.10 -3.73 36.36
C SER A 381 7.86 -5.25 36.36
N LYS A 382 8.45 -5.96 37.33
CA LYS A 382 8.36 -7.43 37.47
C LYS A 382 7.37 -7.90 38.56
N LEU A 383 6.49 -7.02 39.06
CA LEU A 383 5.64 -7.27 40.23
C LEU A 383 4.78 -8.55 40.15
N GLU A 384 4.26 -8.88 38.96
CA GLU A 384 3.34 -10.01 38.78
C GLU A 384 4.01 -11.29 38.25
N LEU A 385 5.31 -11.23 37.95
CA LEU A 385 6.04 -12.26 37.19
C LEU A 385 6.01 -13.62 37.89
N ASP A 386 6.33 -13.66 39.18
CA ASP A 386 6.36 -14.91 39.94
C ASP A 386 4.99 -15.55 40.06
N SER A 387 3.94 -14.74 40.26
CA SER A 387 2.56 -15.23 40.37
C SER A 387 2.08 -15.82 39.04
N ILE A 388 2.39 -15.19 37.90
CA ILE A 388 1.95 -15.65 36.58
C ILE A 388 2.75 -16.87 36.15
N ARG A 389 4.06 -16.89 36.41
CA ARG A 389 4.92 -18.05 36.18
C ARG A 389 4.39 -19.30 36.91
N GLN A 390 4.03 -19.17 38.18
CA GLN A 390 3.46 -20.28 38.96
C GLN A 390 2.14 -20.76 38.35
N GLN A 391 1.23 -19.85 38.01
CA GLN A 391 -0.07 -20.20 37.40
C GLN A 391 0.09 -20.91 36.04
N LEU A 392 1.03 -20.45 35.21
CA LEU A 392 1.35 -21.12 33.93
C LEU A 392 1.93 -22.51 34.16
N ASN A 393 2.83 -22.66 35.13
CA ASN A 393 3.40 -23.96 35.48
C ASN A 393 2.34 -24.94 36.00
N ASP A 394 1.42 -24.48 36.85
CA ASP A 394 0.30 -25.28 37.34
C ASP A 394 -0.61 -25.72 36.19
N MET A 395 -0.90 -24.81 35.25
CA MET A 395 -1.70 -25.11 34.07
C MET A 395 -1.03 -26.17 33.18
N VAL A 396 0.27 -26.05 32.94
CA VAL A 396 1.03 -27.05 32.17
C VAL A 396 1.02 -28.41 32.87
N ASN A 397 1.22 -28.45 34.19
CA ASN A 397 1.21 -29.71 34.94
C ASN A 397 -0.16 -30.41 34.89
N ILE A 398 -1.26 -29.65 34.92
CA ILE A 398 -2.61 -30.20 34.75
C ILE A 398 -2.79 -30.77 33.34
N LEU A 399 -2.31 -30.07 32.31
CA LEU A 399 -2.40 -30.54 30.92
C LEU A 399 -1.48 -31.73 30.62
N ASP A 400 -0.35 -31.83 31.31
CA ASP A 400 0.57 -32.97 31.22
C ASP A 400 0.09 -34.20 32.00
N SER A 401 -0.76 -34.00 33.01
CA SER A 401 -1.30 -35.08 33.83
C SER A 401 -2.27 -35.94 33.01
N SER A 402 -2.14 -37.27 33.13
CA SER A 402 -3.01 -38.26 32.46
C SER A 402 -4.38 -38.41 33.13
N ASP A 403 -4.66 -37.61 34.17
CA ASP A 403 -5.90 -37.68 34.93
C ASP A 403 -7.07 -37.05 34.15
N ASP A 404 -8.29 -37.51 34.44
CA ASP A 404 -9.50 -37.05 33.77
C ASP A 404 -9.60 -35.51 33.76
N LEU A 405 -9.42 -34.91 32.58
CA LEU A 405 -9.47 -33.47 32.35
C LEU A 405 -10.77 -32.84 32.87
N LEU A 406 -11.83 -33.64 32.98
CA LEU A 406 -13.12 -33.27 33.55
C LEU A 406 -13.06 -32.97 35.06
N LEU A 407 -12.22 -33.69 35.82
CA LEU A 407 -12.03 -33.45 37.26
C LEU A 407 -11.26 -32.15 37.52
N SER A 408 -10.28 -31.85 36.67
CA SER A 408 -9.44 -30.65 36.75
C SER A 408 -10.01 -29.43 36.01
N PHE A 409 -11.11 -29.59 35.26
CA PHE A 409 -11.72 -28.53 34.43
C PHE A 409 -12.11 -27.28 35.22
N SER A 410 -12.67 -27.46 36.42
CA SER A 410 -13.07 -26.34 37.28
C SER A 410 -11.87 -25.50 37.74
N HIS A 411 -10.75 -26.16 38.06
CA HIS A 411 -9.49 -25.52 38.42
C HIS A 411 -8.86 -24.81 37.22
N LEU A 412 -8.86 -25.45 36.05
CA LEU A 412 -8.36 -24.90 34.80
C LEU A 412 -9.14 -23.64 34.38
N LEU A 413 -10.48 -23.66 34.50
CA LEU A 413 -11.32 -22.47 34.28
C LEU A 413 -11.00 -21.33 35.26
N GLN A 414 -10.69 -21.63 36.52
CA GLN A 414 -10.29 -20.60 37.49
C GLN A 414 -8.93 -19.99 37.13
N LEU A 415 -7.96 -20.81 36.72
CA LEU A 415 -6.64 -20.35 36.26
C LEU A 415 -6.78 -19.45 35.03
N ILE A 416 -7.55 -19.87 34.02
CA ILE A 416 -7.83 -19.07 32.82
C ILE A 416 -8.49 -17.73 33.19
N ARG A 417 -9.49 -17.74 34.08
CA ARG A 417 -10.17 -16.51 34.53
C ARG A 417 -9.23 -15.57 35.29
N ARG A 418 -8.32 -16.10 36.10
CA ARG A 418 -7.33 -15.31 36.84
C ARG A 418 -6.31 -14.67 35.90
N LEU A 419 -5.79 -15.42 34.94
CA LEU A 419 -4.88 -14.92 33.90
C LEU A 419 -5.58 -13.85 33.03
N SER A 420 -6.82 -14.12 32.59
CA SER A 420 -7.60 -13.19 31.75
C SER A 420 -8.04 -11.90 32.46
N ARG A 421 -8.31 -11.94 33.77
CA ARG A 421 -8.67 -10.73 34.54
C ARG A 421 -7.45 -9.86 34.87
N ARG A 422 -6.27 -10.45 35.05
CA ARG A 422 -5.07 -9.69 35.46
C ARG A 422 -4.38 -8.99 34.29
N THR A 423 -4.40 -9.59 33.11
CA THR A 423 -4.01 -8.89 31.86
C THR A 423 -4.88 -7.65 31.58
N SER A 424 -6.09 -7.58 32.13
CA SER A 424 -6.98 -6.42 31.95
C SER A 424 -6.60 -5.17 32.76
N ALA A 425 -5.73 -5.30 33.77
CA ALA A 425 -5.32 -4.24 34.69
C ALA A 425 -4.00 -3.55 34.31
N ASN A 426 -3.22 -4.15 33.41
CA ASN A 426 -1.98 -3.58 32.88
C ASN A 426 -2.20 -3.21 31.39
N PRO A 427 -2.52 -1.94 31.06
CA PRO A 427 -2.77 -1.52 29.67
C PRO A 427 -1.53 -1.57 28.76
N LEU A 428 -0.37 -1.98 29.29
CA LEU A 428 0.93 -2.07 28.60
C LEU A 428 1.46 -3.51 28.43
N CYS A 429 0.82 -4.52 29.05
CA CYS A 429 1.38 -5.88 29.09
C CYS A 429 0.76 -6.89 28.13
N PHE A 430 -0.39 -6.56 27.58
CA PHE A 430 -0.98 -7.27 26.46
C PHE A 430 -1.72 -6.23 25.64
N ASP A 431 -1.50 -6.27 24.34
CA ASP A 431 -2.49 -5.81 23.38
C ASP A 431 -3.87 -6.22 23.88
N ARG A 432 -4.69 -5.24 24.28
CA ARG A 432 -6.10 -5.35 23.99
C ARG A 432 -6.21 -5.04 22.50
N PRO A 433 -6.44 -6.00 21.60
CA PRO A 433 -7.54 -5.74 20.69
C PRO A 433 -8.74 -5.53 21.61
N TYR A 434 -9.46 -4.44 21.40
CA TYR A 434 -10.67 -4.14 22.13
C TYR A 434 -11.55 -5.40 22.27
N CYS A 435 -11.51 -6.07 23.43
CA CYS A 435 -12.55 -7.00 23.83
C CYS A 435 -13.75 -6.16 24.28
N GLY A 436 -14.43 -5.56 23.31
CA GLY A 436 -15.88 -5.52 23.36
C GLY A 436 -16.38 -6.93 23.04
N TYR A 437 -16.43 -7.80 24.04
CA TYR A 437 -17.27 -8.99 23.99
C TYR A 437 -18.25 -8.93 25.17
N PRO A 438 -19.57 -9.10 24.93
CA PRO A 438 -20.40 -9.65 25.97
C PRO A 438 -19.91 -11.10 26.18
N SER A 439 -19.29 -11.35 27.34
CA SER A 439 -19.16 -12.69 27.93
C SER A 439 -18.87 -13.86 26.98
N LYS A 440 -17.58 -14.12 26.66
CA LYS A 440 -16.91 -15.44 26.49
C LYS A 440 -15.64 -15.29 25.62
N PRO A 441 -14.43 -15.55 26.14
CA PRO A 441 -13.25 -15.74 25.29
C PRO A 441 -13.16 -17.21 24.87
N THR A 442 -13.29 -17.49 23.57
CA THR A 442 -12.89 -18.76 22.97
C THR A 442 -11.42 -18.71 22.62
N PHE A 443 -10.60 -19.45 23.38
CA PHE A 443 -9.24 -19.83 23.01
C PHE A 443 -9.30 -20.66 21.73
N HIS A 444 -8.83 -20.11 20.60
CA HIS A 444 -8.87 -20.79 19.30
C HIS A 444 -7.68 -21.73 19.02
N CYS A 445 -6.73 -21.89 19.96
CA CYS A 445 -5.59 -22.82 19.82
C CYS A 445 -5.88 -24.28 20.23
N PHE A 446 -7.05 -24.63 20.76
CA PHE A 446 -7.33 -26.00 21.23
C PHE A 446 -8.08 -26.89 20.23
N LYS A 447 -8.25 -26.48 18.97
CA LYS A 447 -9.14 -27.18 18.01
C LYS A 447 -8.51 -28.27 17.13
N SER A 448 -7.21 -28.58 17.24
CA SER A 448 -6.57 -29.53 16.31
C SER A 448 -5.96 -30.79 16.92
N THR A 449 -6.12 -31.08 18.22
CA THR A 449 -5.51 -32.27 18.84
C THR A 449 -6.42 -33.03 19.80
N LEU A 450 -7.71 -33.13 19.48
CA LEU A 450 -8.58 -34.17 20.04
C LEU A 450 -8.82 -35.22 18.94
N PRO A 451 -8.38 -36.48 19.12
CA PRO A 451 -8.83 -37.54 18.24
C PRO A 451 -10.34 -37.65 18.37
N THR A 452 -11.02 -37.64 17.22
CA THR A 452 -12.43 -37.96 17.10
C THR A 452 -12.72 -39.28 17.81
N LEU A 453 -13.51 -39.22 18.88
CA LEU A 453 -14.34 -40.31 19.37
C LEU A 453 -15.76 -40.08 18.85
#